data_AF-A0A7V8XMK2-F1
#
_entry.id   AF-A0A7V8XMK2-F1
#
_cell.length_a   1.000
_cell.length_b   1.000
_cell.length_c   1.000
_cell.angle_alpha   90.00
_cell.angle_beta   90.00
_cell.angle_gamma   90.00
#
_symmetry.space_group_name_H-M   'P 1'
#
loop_
_entity.id
_entity.type
_entity.pdbx_description
1 polymer ?
#
loop_
_entity_poly.entity_id
_entity_poly.type
_entity_poly.pdbx_seq_one_letter_code
_entity_poly.pdbx_strand_id
1 'polypeptide(L)'
;YRADGSLACMVAELNNTFGERHPELLHGGGLAYEHEKHLHVSPFFGLGGSYEYAFSEPGEQVWARIHVKEGGARPLTAVLHGRRRELTNASLTGMLVRYPLMPVQVVWLIHWQALRLWLKRVPFHRKPAFVPGEGSVKR
;
A
#
# COMPACT_ATOMS: atom_id res chain seq x y z
N TYR A 1 14.71 7.96 -11.74
CA TYR A 1 15.90 7.39 -12.40
C TYR A 1 16.97 8.46 -12.53
N ARG A 2 18.25 8.08 -12.48
CA ARG A 2 19.37 8.98 -12.77
C ARG A 2 19.48 9.21 -14.28
N ALA A 3 20.32 10.17 -14.69
CA ALA A 3 20.55 10.48 -16.10
C ALA A 3 21.13 9.30 -16.91
N ASP A 4 21.85 8.39 -16.25
CA ASP A 4 22.40 7.15 -16.83
C ASP A 4 21.37 6.02 -16.93
N GLY A 5 20.11 6.26 -16.58
CA GLY A 5 19.05 5.25 -16.58
C GLY A 5 19.06 4.30 -15.37
N SER A 6 20.00 4.44 -14.43
CA SER A 6 19.99 3.66 -13.19
C SER A 6 18.88 4.10 -12.24
N LEU A 7 18.34 3.17 -11.44
CA LEU A 7 17.34 3.50 -10.44
C LEU A 7 17.94 4.39 -9.35
N ALA A 8 17.36 5.57 -9.17
CA ALA A 8 17.82 6.56 -8.17
C ALA A 8 17.23 6.28 -6.79
N CYS A 9 15.90 6.16 -6.75
CA CYS A 9 15.08 5.87 -5.58
C CYS A 9 13.69 5.42 -6.06
N MET A 10 12.92 4.85 -5.15
CA MET A 10 11.49 4.62 -5.30
C MET A 10 10.71 5.46 -4.29
N VAL A 11 9.48 5.84 -4.64
CA VAL A 11 8.56 6.52 -3.72
C VAL A 11 7.37 5.61 -3.50
N ALA A 12 7.16 5.19 -2.25
CA ALA A 12 6.01 4.41 -1.85
C ALA A 12 5.01 5.34 -1.13
N GLU A 13 3.89 5.65 -1.77
CA GLU A 13 2.84 6.44 -1.14
C GLU A 13 1.84 5.53 -0.43
N LEU A 14 1.89 5.54 0.89
CA LEU A 14 0.96 4.79 1.74
C LEU A 14 -0.26 5.65 2.04
N ASN A 15 -1.44 5.07 1.87
CA ASN A 15 -2.72 5.69 2.17
C ASN A 15 -3.54 4.76 3.09
N ASN A 16 -4.36 5.33 3.98
CA ASN A 16 -5.26 4.54 4.83
C ASN A 16 -6.74 4.99 4.71
N THR A 17 -7.64 4.20 5.30
CA THR A 17 -9.08 4.51 5.33
C THR A 17 -9.46 5.66 6.25
N PHE A 18 -8.49 6.31 6.89
CA PHE A 18 -8.68 7.48 7.75
C PHE A 18 -8.37 8.80 7.03
N GLY A 19 -8.05 8.74 5.73
CA GLY A 19 -7.72 9.92 4.92
C GLY A 19 -6.27 10.41 5.12
N GLU A 20 -5.42 9.59 5.72
CA GLU A 20 -4.01 9.92 5.94
C GLU A 20 -3.15 9.37 4.82
N ARG A 21 -2.12 10.14 4.46
CA ARG A 21 -1.19 9.84 3.39
C ARG A 21 0.24 10.07 3.86
N HIS A 22 1.08 9.07 3.68
CA HIS A 22 2.49 9.10 4.07
C HIS A 22 3.36 8.62 2.91
N PRO A 23 4.03 9.54 2.18
CA PRO A 23 5.00 9.17 1.17
C PRO A 23 6.33 8.78 1.83
N GLU A 24 6.80 7.57 1.54
CA GLU A 24 8.10 7.06 1.98
C GLU A 24 9.09 7.06 0.81
N LEU A 25 10.28 7.62 1.04
CA LEU A 25 11.37 7.62 0.07
C LEU A 25 12.28 6.41 0.31
N LEU A 26 12.32 5.50 -0.67
CA LEU A 26 13.10 4.27 -0.65
C LEU A 26 14.40 4.51 -1.42
N HIS A 27 15.48 4.82 -0.72
CA HIS A 27 16.76 5.18 -1.30
C HIS A 27 17.55 3.96 -1.79
N GLY A 28 18.23 4.12 -2.93
CA GLY A 28 19.12 3.09 -3.49
C GLY A 28 18.61 2.53 -4.81
N GLY A 29 19.50 1.83 -5.51
CA GLY A 29 19.22 1.23 -6.82
C GLY A 29 18.62 -0.18 -6.78
N GLY A 30 18.24 -0.67 -5.60
CA GLY A 30 17.60 -1.98 -5.45
C GLY A 30 16.11 -1.95 -5.77
N LEU A 31 15.45 -3.10 -5.72
CA LEU A 31 13.99 -3.22 -5.86
C LEU A 31 13.34 -3.88 -4.64
N ALA A 32 14.09 -4.00 -3.56
CA ALA A 32 13.64 -4.52 -2.29
C ALA A 32 14.12 -3.59 -1.18
N TYR A 33 13.23 -3.27 -0.24
CA TYR A 33 13.49 -2.31 0.82
C TYR A 33 12.80 -2.75 2.10
N GLU A 34 13.37 -2.39 3.25
CA GLU A 34 12.74 -2.60 4.56
C GLU A 34 12.72 -1.27 5.32
N HIS A 35 11.54 -0.84 5.75
CA HIS A 35 11.34 0.38 6.53
C HIS A 35 10.49 0.08 7.76
N GLU A 36 10.65 0.87 8.81
CA GLU A 36 9.74 0.81 9.96
C GLU A 36 8.33 1.20 9.55
N LYS A 37 7.34 0.56 10.17
CA LYS A 37 5.94 0.82 9.86
C LYS A 37 5.49 2.16 10.44
N HIS A 38 5.30 3.15 9.58
CA HIS A 38 4.89 4.50 9.99
C HIS A 38 3.41 4.82 9.74
N LEU A 39 2.59 3.93 9.17
CA LEU A 39 1.18 4.21 8.92
C LEU A 39 0.24 3.21 9.62
N HIS A 40 -0.69 3.74 10.41
CA HIS A 40 -1.79 2.96 10.95
C HIS A 40 -2.87 2.75 9.87
N VAL A 41 -2.79 1.61 9.19
CA VAL A 41 -3.63 1.31 8.01
C VAL A 41 -4.98 0.65 8.35
N SER A 42 -5.14 0.09 9.54
CA SER A 42 -6.35 -0.64 9.93
C SER A 42 -6.46 -0.75 11.45
N PRO A 43 -7.68 -0.66 12.02
CA PRO A 43 -7.90 -0.89 13.44
C PRO A 43 -7.51 -2.30 13.92
N PHE A 44 -7.36 -3.28 13.03
CA PHE A 44 -6.98 -4.65 13.38
C PHE A 44 -5.48 -4.92 13.25
N PHE A 45 -4.70 -3.88 12.98
CA PHE A 45 -3.24 -3.96 12.88
C PHE A 45 -2.60 -2.87 13.75
N GLY A 46 -1.76 -3.28 14.70
CA GLY A 46 -0.94 -2.36 15.47
C GLY A 46 0.03 -1.56 14.61
N LEU A 47 0.64 -0.53 15.19
CA LEU A 47 1.73 0.25 14.56
C LEU A 47 3.12 -0.38 14.79
N GLY A 48 3.18 -1.61 15.32
CA GLY A 48 4.44 -2.35 15.43
C GLY A 48 4.86 -2.93 14.08
N GLY A 49 6.17 -3.22 13.95
CA GLY A 49 6.72 -3.97 12.84
C GLY A 49 7.38 -3.12 11.75
N SER A 50 7.70 -3.79 10.64
CA SER A 50 8.33 -3.20 9.45
C SER A 50 7.53 -3.52 8.18
N TYR A 51 7.68 -2.67 7.18
CA TYR A 51 7.27 -2.93 5.80
C TYR A 51 8.43 -3.55 5.03
N GLU A 52 8.24 -4.73 4.44
CA GLU A 52 9.14 -5.29 3.43
C GLU A 52 8.54 -5.03 2.05
N TYR A 53 9.16 -4.12 1.31
CA TYR A 53 8.80 -3.77 -0.06
C TYR A 53 9.55 -4.65 -1.05
N ALA A 54 8.88 -5.01 -2.14
CA ALA A 54 9.51 -5.57 -3.32
C ALA A 54 8.79 -5.12 -4.59
N PHE A 55 9.55 -4.83 -5.64
CA PHE A 55 9.02 -4.29 -6.89
C PHE A 55 9.63 -4.99 -8.10
N SER A 56 8.93 -4.95 -9.22
CA SER A 56 9.52 -5.23 -10.53
C SER A 56 10.11 -3.97 -11.15
N GLU A 57 10.98 -4.15 -12.13
CA GLU A 57 11.28 -3.07 -13.07
C GLU A 57 10.05 -2.74 -13.94
N PRO A 58 9.93 -1.51 -14.45
CA PRO A 58 8.92 -1.16 -15.44
C PRO A 58 9.07 -2.00 -16.72
N GLY A 59 7.96 -2.58 -17.19
CA GLY A 59 7.94 -3.39 -18.42
C GLY A 59 6.52 -3.68 -18.90
N GLU A 60 6.35 -4.74 -19.69
CA GLU A 60 5.02 -5.20 -20.13
C GLU A 60 4.13 -5.67 -18.98
N GLN A 61 4.75 -6.11 -17.90
CA GLN A 61 4.10 -6.44 -16.65
C GLN A 61 4.83 -5.73 -15.53
N VAL A 62 4.07 -5.28 -14.53
CA VAL A 62 4.61 -4.67 -13.33
C VAL A 62 3.98 -5.31 -12.11
N TRP A 63 4.76 -5.44 -11.04
CA TRP A 63 4.23 -5.83 -9.75
C TRP A 63 4.89 -5.08 -8.61
N ALA A 64 4.11 -4.92 -7.53
CA ALA A 64 4.56 -4.33 -6.28
C ALA A 64 4.01 -5.19 -5.13
N ARG A 65 4.85 -5.47 -4.15
CA ARG A 65 4.49 -6.26 -2.96
C ARG A 65 4.93 -5.52 -1.71
N ILE A 66 4.05 -5.54 -0.71
CA ILE A 66 4.34 -5.06 0.64
C ILE A 66 3.97 -6.18 1.61
N HIS A 67 4.93 -6.60 2.44
CA HIS A 67 4.63 -7.35 3.65
C HIS A 67 4.63 -6.44 4.86
N VAL A 68 3.69 -6.64 5.78
CA VAL A 68 3.85 -6.18 7.15
C VAL A 68 4.48 -7.31 7.92
N LYS A 69 5.64 -7.07 8.54
CA LYS A 69 6.35 -8.04 9.38
C LYS A 69 6.22 -7.65 10.84
N GLU A 70 5.74 -8.58 11.67
CA GLU A 70 5.55 -8.36 13.10
C GLU A 70 5.80 -9.68 13.83
N GLY A 71 6.68 -9.67 14.84
CA GLY A 71 6.99 -10.85 15.66
C GLY A 71 7.50 -12.07 14.87
N GLY A 72 8.22 -11.86 13.75
CA GLY A 72 8.71 -12.94 12.88
C GLY A 72 7.67 -13.52 11.92
N ALA A 73 6.42 -13.05 11.97
CA ALA A 73 5.36 -13.42 11.04
C ALA A 73 5.09 -12.32 10.00
N ARG A 74 4.35 -12.66 8.95
CA ARG A 74 3.87 -11.74 7.91
C ARG A 74 2.34 -11.67 7.91
N PRO A 75 1.71 -11.01 8.91
CA PRO A 75 0.26 -11.02 9.05
C PRO A 75 -0.49 -10.32 7.91
N LEU A 76 0.19 -9.50 7.11
CA LEU A 76 -0.37 -8.91 5.90
C LEU A 76 0.61 -9.04 4.73
N THR A 77 0.05 -9.44 3.58
CA THR A 77 0.72 -9.38 2.28
C THR A 77 -0.21 -8.69 1.30
N ALA A 78 0.19 -7.53 0.80
CA ALA A 78 -0.49 -6.83 -0.28
C ALA A 78 0.34 -6.98 -1.55
N VAL A 79 -0.30 -7.39 -2.65
CA VAL A 79 0.36 -7.52 -3.96
C VAL A 79 -0.50 -6.84 -5.01
N LEU A 80 0.13 -5.99 -5.79
CA LEU A 80 -0.44 -5.38 -6.99
C LEU A 80 0.25 -6.02 -8.20
N HIS A 81 -0.55 -6.47 -9.16
CA HIS A 81 -0.07 -6.86 -10.49
C HIS A 81 -0.76 -5.99 -11.54
N GLY A 82 0.04 -5.47 -12.46
CA GLY A 82 -0.43 -4.67 -13.59
C GLY A 82 0.13 -5.22 -14.88
N ARG A 83 -0.66 -5.13 -15.95
CA ARG A 83 -0.18 -5.32 -17.32
C ARG A 83 -0.19 -3.97 -18.01
N ARG A 84 0.89 -3.66 -18.72
CA ARG A 84 1.02 -2.43 -19.49
C ARG A 84 -0.10 -2.35 -20.52
N ARG A 85 -0.70 -1.16 -20.59
CA ARG A 85 -1.59 -0.74 -21.67
C ARG A 85 -1.22 0.66 -22.05
N GLU A 86 -1.22 0.93 -23.35
CA GLU A 86 -1.02 2.29 -23.84
C GLU A 86 -2.14 3.20 -23.37
N LEU A 87 -1.76 4.41 -22.94
CA LEU A 87 -2.69 5.41 -22.45
C LEU A 87 -3.29 6.16 -23.64
N THR A 88 -4.40 5.63 -24.18
CA THR A 88 -5.15 6.23 -25.28
C THR A 88 -6.56 6.56 -24.83
N ASN A 89 -7.24 7.46 -25.54
CA ASN A 89 -8.64 7.78 -25.24
C ASN A 89 -9.53 6.54 -25.29
N ALA A 90 -9.26 5.62 -26.22
CA ALA A 90 -10.00 4.37 -26.36
C ALA A 90 -9.76 3.42 -25.17
N SER A 91 -8.49 3.27 -24.72
CA SER A 91 -8.19 2.41 -23.57
C SER A 91 -8.76 2.97 -22.27
N LEU A 92 -8.70 4.29 -22.07
CA LEU A 92 -9.30 4.98 -20.92
C LEU A 92 -10.83 4.84 -20.90
N THR A 93 -11.50 5.13 -22.01
CA THR A 93 -12.97 5.00 -22.11
C THR A 93 -13.40 3.56 -21.86
N GLY A 94 -12.67 2.58 -22.43
CA GLY A 94 -12.90 1.17 -22.18
C GLY A 94 -12.75 0.78 -20.71
N MET A 95 -11.80 1.37 -19.98
CA MET A 95 -11.64 1.14 -18.54
C MET A 95 -12.79 1.74 -17.72
N LEU A 96 -13.21 2.97 -18.04
CA LEU A 96 -14.33 3.64 -17.34
C LEU A 96 -15.64 2.88 -17.51
N VAL A 97 -15.92 2.38 -18.71
CA VAL A 97 -17.13 1.59 -19.00
C VAL A 97 -17.08 0.21 -18.36
N ARG A 98 -15.89 -0.42 -18.30
CA ARG A 98 -15.72 -1.76 -17.74
C ARG A 98 -15.74 -1.78 -16.21
N TYR A 99 -15.36 -0.69 -15.55
CA TYR A 99 -15.19 -0.60 -14.10
C TYR A 99 -15.84 0.64 -13.48
N PRO A 100 -17.11 0.98 -13.78
CA PRO A 100 -17.72 2.24 -13.37
C PRO A 100 -17.91 2.36 -11.85
N LEU A 101 -18.06 1.23 -11.16
CA LEU A 101 -18.31 1.17 -9.71
C LEU A 101 -17.18 0.50 -8.93
N MET A 102 -16.00 0.35 -9.54
CA MET A 102 -14.87 -0.31 -8.88
C MET A 102 -14.47 0.37 -7.56
N PRO A 103 -14.40 1.72 -7.44
CA PRO A 103 -14.08 2.35 -6.15
C PRO A 103 -15.09 2.00 -5.07
N VAL A 104 -16.39 2.00 -5.39
CA VAL A 104 -17.47 1.66 -4.46
C VAL A 104 -17.35 0.20 -4.00
N GLN A 105 -17.08 -0.72 -4.94
CA GLN A 105 -16.85 -2.12 -4.64
C GLN A 105 -15.65 -2.32 -3.70
N VAL A 106 -14.54 -1.64 -3.94
CA VAL A 106 -13.34 -1.72 -3.08
C VAL A 106 -13.65 -1.24 -1.67
N VAL A 107 -14.29 -0.07 -1.54
CA VAL A 107 -14.71 0.46 -0.23
C VAL A 107 -15.62 -0.53 0.49
N TRP A 108 -16.60 -1.10 -0.21
CA TRP A 108 -17.51 -2.07 0.39
C TRP A 108 -16.78 -3.32 0.89
N LEU A 109 -15.88 -3.88 0.08
CA LEU A 109 -15.09 -5.05 0.47
C LEU A 109 -14.21 -4.79 1.70
N ILE A 110 -13.62 -3.60 1.82
CA ILE A 110 -12.82 -3.21 2.99
C ILE A 110 -13.69 -3.22 4.27
N HIS A 111 -14.87 -2.60 4.22
CA HIS A 111 -15.78 -2.52 5.36
C HIS A 111 -16.37 -3.90 5.71
N TRP A 112 -16.70 -4.71 4.71
CA TRP A 112 -17.17 -6.08 4.92
C TRP A 112 -16.12 -6.94 5.61
N GLN A 113 -14.85 -6.85 5.19
CA GLN A 113 -13.76 -7.56 5.86
C GLN A 113 -13.53 -7.06 7.28
N ALA A 114 -13.61 -5.75 7.53
CA ALA A 114 -13.54 -5.19 8.88
C ALA A 114 -14.64 -5.77 9.80
N LEU A 115 -15.88 -5.88 9.30
CA LEU A 115 -16.99 -6.50 10.04
C LEU A 115 -16.70 -7.98 10.34
N ARG A 116 -16.17 -8.73 9.37
CA ARG A 116 -15.80 -10.15 9.57
C ARG A 116 -14.70 -10.32 10.63
N LEU A 117 -13.69 -9.45 10.65
CA LEU A 117 -12.63 -9.48 11.66
C LEU A 117 -13.17 -9.12 13.04
N TRP A 118 -14.08 -8.15 13.11
CA TRP A 118 -14.77 -7.79 14.36
C TRP A 118 -15.60 -8.96 14.91
N LEU A 119 -16.38 -9.65 14.06
CA LEU A 119 -17.12 -10.85 14.45
C LEU A 119 -16.21 -11.98 14.94
N LYS A 120 -14.99 -12.08 14.41
CA LYS A 120 -13.95 -13.01 14.87
C LYS A 120 -13.22 -12.54 16.14
N ARG A 121 -13.61 -11.41 16.72
CA ARG A 121 -13.00 -10.81 17.93
C ARG A 121 -11.50 -10.56 17.79
N VAL A 122 -11.05 -10.21 16.58
CA VAL A 122 -9.66 -9.79 16.36
C VAL A 122 -9.38 -8.53 17.19
N PRO A 123 -8.21 -8.42 17.86
CA PRO A 123 -7.89 -7.26 18.68
C PRO A 123 -8.05 -5.93 17.93
N PHE A 124 -8.64 -4.95 18.60
CA PHE A 124 -8.84 -3.62 18.08
C PHE A 124 -7.79 -2.66 18.66
N HIS A 125 -7.11 -1.95 17.78
CA HIS A 125 -6.12 -0.93 18.10
C HIS A 125 -6.73 0.44 17.84
N ARG A 126 -6.68 1.32 18.85
CA ARG A 126 -7.16 2.69 18.70
C ARG A 126 -6.24 3.44 17.73
N LYS A 127 -6.86 4.23 16.85
CA LYS A 127 -6.14 5.08 15.90
C LYS A 127 -5.17 6.03 16.64
N PRO A 128 -3.87 6.00 16.33
CA PRO A 128 -2.88 6.95 16.87
C PRO A 128 -3.05 8.35 16.27
N ALA A 129 -2.35 9.33 16.83
CA ALA A 129 -2.22 10.63 16.19
C ALA A 129 -1.39 10.48 14.89
N PHE A 130 -1.67 11.31 13.90
CA PHE A 130 -0.92 11.37 12.66
C PHE A 130 -0.36 12.77 12.46
N VAL A 131 0.95 12.84 12.18
CA VAL A 131 1.67 14.07 11.89
C VAL A 131 2.14 14.00 10.43
N PRO A 132 1.71 14.93 9.56
CA PRO A 132 2.16 14.96 8.17
C PRO A 132 3.69 15.00 8.07
N GLY A 133 4.27 14.14 7.23
CA GLY A 133 5.72 14.00 7.07
C GLY A 133 6.41 13.05 8.06
N GLU A 134 5.85 12.85 9.26
CA GLU A 134 6.40 11.91 10.26
C GLU A 134 5.64 10.58 10.29
N GLY A 135 4.35 10.60 9.98
CA GLY A 135 3.48 9.41 9.99
C GLY A 135 2.62 9.31 11.26
N SER A 136 2.18 8.10 11.55
CA SER A 136 1.45 7.75 12.78
C SER A 136 2.42 7.72 13.96
N VAL A 137 2.05 8.38 15.06
CA VAL A 137 2.92 8.52 16.24
C VAL A 137 2.29 7.78 17.43
N LYS A 138 3.04 6.87 18.07
CA LYS A 138 2.65 6.30 19.37
C LYS A 138 2.85 7.38 20.43
N ARG A 139 1.78 7.72 21.16
CA ARG A 139 1.92 8.46 22.43
C ARG A 139 2.43 7.53 23.51
#